data_AF-A0A7C4H936-F1
#
_entry.id   AF-A0A7C4H936-F1
#
_cell.length_a   1.000
_cell.length_b   1.000
_cell.length_c   1.000
_cell.angle_alpha   90.00
_cell.angle_beta   90.00
_cell.angle_gamma   90.00
#
_symmetry.space_group_name_H-M   'P 1'
#
loop_
_entity.id
_entity.type
_entity.pdbx_description
1 polymer ?
#
loop_
_entity_poly.entity_id
_entity_poly.type
_entity_poly.pdbx_seq_one_letter_code
_entity_poly.pdbx_strand_id
1 'polypeptide(L)' 'MSSKQYICKRDGKPMYLIEETEKLSTGEYRITFTYRCLVCGYSISNEQLIIKKNETGDIVLNRRIRRER' A
#
# COMPACT_ATOMS: atom_id res chain seq x y z
N MET A 1 -8.47 -3.69 20.95
CA MET A 1 -8.70 -3.63 19.50
C MET A 1 -8.35 -5.00 18.92
N SER A 2 -9.32 -5.74 18.35
CA SER A 2 -9.03 -6.99 17.66
C SER A 2 -8.34 -6.65 16.35
N SER A 3 -7.02 -6.79 16.28
CA SER A 3 -6.29 -6.76 15.02
C SER A 3 -6.70 -8.01 14.24
N LYS A 4 -7.58 -7.86 13.25
CA LYS A 4 -7.78 -8.91 12.25
C LYS A 4 -6.43 -9.15 11.59
N GLN A 5 -5.76 -10.23 11.97
CA GLN A 5 -4.53 -10.64 11.30
C GLN A 5 -4.89 -11.08 9.89
N TYR A 6 -4.21 -10.52 8.90
CA TYR A 6 -4.31 -11.01 7.53
C TYR A 6 -3.53 -12.31 7.44
N ILE A 7 -4.19 -13.38 7.00
CA ILE A 7 -3.60 -14.71 6.85
C ILE A 7 -3.36 -14.98 5.36
N CYS A 8 -2.20 -15.53 5.04
CA CYS A 8 -1.85 -15.88 3.68
C CYS A 8 -2.73 -17.04 3.19
N LYS A 9 -3.38 -16.83 2.03
CA LYS A 9 -4.22 -17.84 1.38
C LYS A 9 -3.45 -19.06 0.85
N ARG A 10 -2.11 -19.00 0.78
CA ARG A 10 -1.27 -20.09 0.23
C ARG A 10 -0.66 -21.00 1.29
N ASP A 11 -0.15 -20.42 2.38
CA ASP A 11 0.61 -21.17 3.41
C ASP A 11 0.03 -21.02 4.83
N GLY A 12 -1.06 -20.25 4.99
CA GLY A 12 -1.71 -20.04 6.28
C GLY A 12 -0.90 -19.20 7.28
N LYS A 13 0.23 -18.60 6.87
CA LYS A 13 1.06 -17.78 7.75
C LYS A 13 0.55 -16.34 7.86
N PRO A 14 0.86 -15.63 8.95
CA PRO A 14 0.54 -14.21 9.09
C PRO A 14 1.19 -13.37 7.98
N MET A 15 0.41 -12.46 7.40
CA MET A 15 0.89 -11.45 6.47
C MET A 15 1.23 -10.16 7.20
N TYR A 16 2.22 -9.45 6.66
CA TYR A 16 2.72 -8.19 7.22
C TYR A 16 2.34 -7.05 6.30
N LEU A 17 1.97 -5.91 6.90
CA LEU A 17 1.80 -4.68 6.15
C LEU A 17 3.18 -4.17 5.72
N ILE A 18 3.36 -4.02 4.41
CA ILE A 18 4.53 -3.42 3.80
C ILE A 18 4.11 -2.06 3.24
N GLU A 19 4.81 -1.02 3.66
CA GLU A 19 4.69 0.33 3.15
C GLU A 19 5.93 0.64 2.31
N GLU A 20 5.72 0.96 1.03
CA GLU A 20 6.78 1.34 0.10
C GLU A 20 6.50 2.75 -0.40
N THR A 21 7.47 3.65 -0.23
CA THR A 21 7.41 5.03 -0.74
C THR A 21 8.42 5.17 -1.88
N GLU A 22 7.95 5.62 -3.03
CA GLU A 22 8.79 5.96 -4.18
C GLU A 22 8.58 7.42 -4.60
N LYS A 23 9.66 8.09 -4.97
CA LYS A 23 9.61 9.40 -5.63
C LYS A 23 9.62 9.18 -7.14
N LEU A 24 8.57 9.63 -7.82
CA LEU A 24 8.42 9.51 -9.27
C LEU A 24 9.26 10.57 -9.99
N SER A 25 9.58 10.31 -11.26
CA SER A 25 10.27 11.27 -12.14
C SER A 25 9.49 12.56 -12.35
N THR A 26 8.17 12.52 -12.18
CA THR A 26 7.26 13.69 -12.19
C THR A 26 7.39 14.58 -10.94
N GLY A 27 8.18 14.17 -9.94
CA GLY A 27 8.30 14.86 -8.65
C GLY A 27 7.20 14.49 -7.64
N GLU A 28 6.23 13.68 -8.04
CA GLU A 28 5.19 13.14 -7.17
C GLU A 28 5.75 12.02 -6.27
N TYR A 29 5.14 11.81 -5.11
CA TYR A 29 5.41 10.64 -4.27
C TYR A 29 4.29 9.63 -4.43
N ARG A 30 4.65 8.35 -4.57
CA ARG A 30 3.70 7.25 -4.53
C ARG A 30 4.00 6.40 -3.31
N ILE A 31 2.97 6.17 -2.50
CA ILE A 31 3.00 5.28 -1.36
C ILE A 31 2.11 4.08 -1.69
N THR A 32 2.63 2.88 -1.52
CA THR A 32 1.89 1.64 -1.75
C THR A 32 1.82 0.84 -0.46
N PHE A 33 0.62 0.43 -0.09
CA PHE A 33 0.35 -0.42 1.07
C PHE A 33 -0.06 -1.81 0.60
N THR A 34 0.76 -2.80 0.95
CA THR A 34 0.60 -4.19 0.52
C THR A 34 0.70 -5.11 1.72
N TYR A 35 -0.23 -6.04 1.87
CA TYR A 35 0.00 -7.17 2.77
C TYR A 35 0.86 -8.20 2.06
N ARG A 36 2.00 -8.58 2.62
CA ARG A 36 2.92 -9.59 2.05
C ARG A 36 3.16 -10.73 3.04
N CYS A 37 3.09 -11.97 2.56
CA CYS A 37 3.61 -13.12 3.29
C CYS A 37 5.13 -13.16 3.13
N LEU A 38 5.87 -13.10 4.24
CA LEU A 38 7.33 -13.14 4.22
C LEU A 38 7.89 -14.56 3.98
N VAL A 39 7.05 -15.60 4.00
CA VAL A 39 7.45 -16.99 3.76
C VAL A 39 7.34 -17.35 2.28
N CYS A 40 6.16 -17.21 1.67
CA CYS A 40 5.94 -17.57 0.25
C CYS A 40 5.96 -16.39 -0.73
N GLY A 41 6.07 -15.15 -0.25
CA GLY A 41 6.08 -13.94 -1.08
C GLY A 41 4.71 -13.51 -1.64
N TYR A 42 3.64 -14.25 -1.38
CA TYR A 42 2.29 -13.87 -1.81
C TYR A 42 1.91 -12.49 -1.26
N SER A 43 1.29 -11.66 -2.10
CA SER A 43 0.94 -10.30 -1.74
C SER A 43 -0.48 -9.91 -2.16
N ILE A 44 -1.09 -9.05 -1.35
CA ILE A 44 -2.41 -8.46 -1.58
C ILE A 44 -2.20 -6.95 -1.57
N SER A 45 -2.28 -6.33 -2.74
CA SER A 45 -2.21 -4.87 -2.88
C SER A 45 -3.54 -4.27 -2.44
N ASN A 46 -3.49 -3.44 -1.39
CA ASN A 46 -4.68 -2.93 -0.73
C ASN A 46 -4.92 -1.47 -1.07
N GLU A 47 -3.88 -0.64 -0.98
CA GLU A 47 -4.01 0.80 -1.12
C GLU A 47 -2.81 1.43 -1.82
N GLN A 48 -3.09 2.48 -2.59
CA GLN A 48 -2.09 3.33 -3.20
C GLN A 48 -2.46 4.79 -2.95
N LEU A 49 -1.49 5.60 -2.56
CA LEU A 49 -1.62 7.04 -2.35
C LEU A 49 -0.62 7.77 -3.25
N ILE A 50 -1.09 8.75 -4.02
CA ILE A 50 -0.23 9.64 -4.79
C ILE A 50 -0.30 11.02 -4.14
N ILE A 51 0.86 11.55 -3.78
CA ILE A 51 1.05 12.87 -3.17
C ILE A 51 1.71 13.75 -4.22
N LYS A 52 1.05 14.85 -4.57
CA LYS A 52 1.58 15.86 -5.49
C LYS A 52 1.51 17.23 -4.85
N LYS A 53 2.50 18.08 -5.15
CA LYS A 53 2.44 19.51 -4.85
C LYS A 53 2.01 20.22 -6.12
N ASN A 54 0.96 21.03 -6.07
CA ASN A 54 0.54 21.81 -7.23
C ASN A 54 1.34 23.12 -7.32
N GLU A 55 1.13 23.86 -8.42
CA GLU A 55 1.85 25.12 -8.70
C GLU A 55 1.52 26.24 -7.70
N THR A 56 0.33 26.20 -7.08
CA THR A 56 -0.09 27.15 -6.03
C THR A 56 0.52 26.82 -4.67
N GLY A 57 1.24 25.71 -4.54
CA GLY A 57 1.93 25.29 -3.32
C GLY A 57 1.12 24.35 -2.42
N ASP A 58 -0.12 24.03 -2.78
CA ASP A 58 -0.97 23.08 -2.07
C ASP A 58 -0.51 21.63 -2.26
N ILE A 59 -0.84 20.80 -1.26
CA ILE A 59 -0.62 19.36 -1.30
C ILE A 59 -1.93 18.69 -1.72
N VAL A 60 -1.90 17.95 -2.83
CA VAL A 60 -3.04 17.16 -3.30
C VAL A 60 -2.75 15.68 -3.08
N LEU A 61 -3.71 15.00 -2.46
CA LEU A 61 -3.65 13.58 -2.12
C LEU A 61 -4.66 12.80 -2.95
N ASN A 62 -4.19 11.87 -3.79
CA ASN A 62 -5.04 10.97 -4.55
C ASN A 62 -4.95 9.55 -3.97
N ARG A 63 -5.99 9.13 -3.25
CA ARG A 63 -6.06 7.82 -2.59
C ARG A 63 -6.86 6.84 -3.44
N ARG A 64 -6.29 5.66 -3.70
CA ARG A 64 -6.94 4.55 -4.38
C ARG A 64 -6.93 3.31 -3.49
N ILE A 65 -8.12 2.89 -3.04
CA ILE A 65 -8.31 1.68 -2.25
C ILE A 65 -8.81 0.57 -3.18
N ARG A 66 -8.10 -0.56 -3.21
CA ARG A 66 -8.55 -1.78 -3.89
C ARG A 66 -9.21 -2.68 -2.86
N ARG A 67 -10.54 -2.73 -2.86
CA ARG A 67 -11.28 -3.72 -2.07
C ARG A 67 -11.08 -5.10 -2.70
N GLU A 68 -10.63 -6.08 -1.91
CA GLU A 68 -10.76 -7.49 -2.30
C GLU A 68 -12.26 -7.79 -2.53
N ARG A 69 -12.58 -8.38 -3.70
CA ARG A 69 -13.89 -8.99 -3.97
C ARG A 69 -13.93 -10.39 -3.37
#